data_AF-A0A6J4LZN9-F1
#
_entry.id   AF-A0A6J4LZN9-F1
#
_cell.length_a   1.000
_cell.length_b   1.000
_cell.length_c   1.000
_cell.angle_alpha   90.00
_cell.angle_beta   90.00
_cell.angle_gamma   90.00
#
_symmetry.space_group_name_H-M   'P 1'
#
loop_
_entity.id
_entity.type
_entity.pdbx_description
1 polymer ?
#
loop_
_entity_poly.entity_id
_entity_poly.type
_entity_poly.pdbx_seq_one_letter_code
_entity_poly.pdbx_strand_id
1 'polypeptide(L)' 'GQINSPLGYELLEALQPGTNWNWSVNWQQRLANGLQLTVNYEGRQSGGQRVVHIGRMMVSALF' A
#
# COMPACT_ATOMS: atom_id res chain seq x y z
N GLY A 1 -30.75 25.60 16.09
CA GLY A 1 -30.97 24.46 15.18
C GLY A 1 -30.01 23.36 15.59
N GLN A 2 -30.53 22.17 15.86
CA GLN A 2 -29.82 21.05 16.48
C GLN A 2 -28.61 20.57 15.67
N ILE A 3 -27.45 20.48 16.32
CA ILE A 3 -26.21 19.87 15.82
C ILE A 3 -26.28 18.36 16.15
N ASN A 4 -27.30 17.68 15.64
CA ASN A 4 -27.44 16.22 15.69
C ASN A 4 -27.68 15.70 14.27
N SER A 5 -26.87 16.16 13.31
CA SER A 5 -26.91 15.59 11.96
C SER A 5 -25.97 14.37 11.92
N PRO A 6 -26.45 13.19 11.49
CA PRO A 6 -25.61 12.00 11.26
C PRO A 6 -24.49 12.26 10.24
N LEU A 7 -24.64 13.31 9.42
CA LEU A 7 -23.68 13.72 8.40
C LEU A 7 -22.32 14.16 8.97
N GLY A 8 -22.30 14.67 10.21
CA GLY A 8 -21.06 15.09 10.87
C GLY A 8 -20.15 13.91 11.25
N TYR A 9 -20.72 12.73 11.51
CA TYR A 9 -19.95 11.54 11.89
C TYR A 9 -19.24 10.91 10.68
N GLU A 10 -19.88 10.86 9.50
CA GLU A 10 -19.23 10.39 8.27
C GLU A 10 -18.09 11.31 7.82
N LEU A 11 -18.24 12.64 8.01
CA LEU A 11 -17.20 13.61 7.67
C LEU A 11 -16.02 13.63 8.66
N LEU A 12 -16.25 13.28 9.93
CA LEU A 12 -15.20 13.17 10.96
C LEU A 12 -14.44 11.84 10.91
N GLU A 13 -15.03 10.75 10.40
CA GLU A 13 -14.28 9.51 10.13
C GLU A 13 -13.34 9.64 8.92
N ALA A 14 -13.74 10.39 7.89
CA ALA A 14 -12.91 10.64 6.71
C ALA A 14 -11.70 11.56 6.97
N LEU A 15 -11.66 12.22 8.14
CA LEU A 15 -10.64 13.19 8.53
C LEU A 15 -9.99 12.87 9.88
N GLN A 16 -9.98 11.59 10.31
CA GLN A 16 -9.18 11.23 11.49
C GLN A 16 -7.70 11.51 11.17
N PRO A 17 -6.99 12.35 11.95
CA PRO A 17 -5.56 12.58 11.75
C PRO A 17 -4.80 11.29 12.08
N GLY A 18 -4.65 10.44 11.07
CA GLY A 18 -3.89 9.21 11.13
C GLY A 18 -2.56 9.39 10.42
N THR A 19 -1.45 9.14 11.11
CA THR A 19 -0.13 9.05 10.48
C THR A 19 -0.17 7.89 9.49
N ASN A 20 -0.24 8.21 8.20
CA ASN A 20 -0.23 7.24 7.13
C ASN A 20 1.21 7.00 6.69
N TRP A 21 1.73 5.82 6.95
CA TRP A 21 3.02 5.38 6.43
C TRP A 21 2.81 4.42 5.27
N ASN A 22 3.45 4.73 4.15
CA ASN A 22 3.58 3.83 3.02
C ASN A 22 5.06 3.53 2.79
N TRP A 23 5.36 2.30 2.39
CA TRP A 23 6.69 1.92 1.96
C TRP A 23 6.58 1.03 0.73
N SER A 24 7.57 1.15 -0.14
CA SER A 24 7.73 0.29 -1.30
C SER A 24 9.17 -0.19 -1.39
N VAL A 25 9.32 -1.46 -1.74
CA VAL A 25 10.59 -2.11 -2.02
C VAL A 25 10.47 -2.72 -3.41
N ASN A 26 11.35 -2.30 -4.30
CA ASN A 26 11.43 -2.84 -5.65
C ASN A 26 12.81 -3.48 -5.83
N TRP A 27 12.83 -4.77 -6.14
CA TRP A 27 14.05 -5.52 -6.43
C TRP A 27 13.92 -6.14 -7.81
N GLN A 28 14.89 -5.82 -8.67
CA GLN A 28 15.07 -6.47 -9.94
C GLN A 28 16.40 -7.20 -10.00
N GLN A 29 16.38 -8.45 -10.45
CA GLN A 29 17.57 -9.27 -10.63
C GLN A 29 17.59 -9.87 -12.03
N ARG A 30 18.71 -9.68 -12.74
CA ARG A 30 19.01 -10.44 -13.95
C ARG A 30 19.54 -11.81 -13.52
N LEU A 31 18.93 -12.86 -14.04
CA LEU A 31 19.34 -14.23 -13.83
C LEU A 31 20.20 -14.68 -15.02
N ALA A 32 20.95 -15.77 -14.83
CA ALA A 32 21.57 -16.46 -15.94
C ALA A 32 20.50 -16.87 -16.98
N ASN A 33 20.92 -17.05 -18.23
CA ASN A 33 20.05 -17.54 -19.32
C ASN A 33 19.02 -16.52 -19.84
N GLY A 34 19.25 -15.22 -19.64
CA GLY A 34 18.40 -14.16 -20.20
C GLY A 34 17.06 -13.99 -19.50
N LEU A 35 16.92 -14.50 -18.26
CA LEU A 35 15.73 -14.30 -17.44
C LEU A 35 15.88 -13.07 -16.53
N GLN A 36 14.76 -12.45 -16.18
CA GLN A 36 14.66 -11.33 -15.26
C GLN A 36 13.60 -11.62 -14.21
N LEU A 37 14.00 -11.55 -12.94
CA LEU A 37 13.10 -11.60 -11.79
C LEU A 37 12.84 -10.17 -11.33
N THR A 38 11.57 -9.86 -11.09
CA THR A 38 11.13 -8.60 -10.49
C THR A 38 10.26 -8.90 -9.28
N VAL A 39 10.60 -8.30 -8.16
CA VAL A 39 9.85 -8.36 -6.91
C VAL A 39 9.45 -6.94 -6.52
N ASN A 40 8.16 -6.71 -6.32
CA ASN A 40 7.62 -5.46 -5.82
C ASN A 40 6.88 -5.76 -4.53
N TYR A 41 7.22 -5.04 -3.47
CA TYR A 41 6.58 -5.16 -2.17
C TYR A 41 6.11 -3.78 -1.72
N GLU A 42 4.83 -3.67 -1.42
CA GLU A 42 4.21 -2.46 -0.91
C GLU A 42 3.61 -2.74 0.46
N GLY A 43 3.81 -1.82 1.39
CA GLY A 43 3.13 -1.84 2.67
C GLY A 43 2.52 -0.50 3.00
N ARG A 44 1.35 -0.55 3.64
CA ARG A 44 0.62 0.63 4.09
C ARG A 44 0.18 0.44 5.53
N GLN A 45 0.47 1.43 6.36
CA GLN A 45 -0.02 1.58 7.71
C GLN A 45 -0.78 2.89 7.78
N SER A 46 -2.11 2.81 7.83
CA SER A 46 -2.94 3.98 8.07
C SER A 46 -3.17 4.13 9.57
N GLY A 47 -3.02 5.33 10.12
CA GLY A 47 -3.07 5.56 11.56
C GLY A 47 -4.29 4.88 12.22
N GLY A 48 -4.04 4.00 13.19
CA GLY A 48 -5.07 3.22 13.89
C GLY A 48 -5.48 1.88 13.26
N GLN A 49 -5.04 1.57 12.04
CA GLN A 49 -5.39 0.33 11.32
C GLN A 49 -4.25 -0.70 11.38
N ARG A 50 -4.54 -1.95 10.97
CA ARG A 50 -3.48 -2.97 10.79
C ARG A 50 -2.68 -2.67 9.53
N VAL A 51 -1.40 -3.03 9.57
CA VAL A 51 -0.52 -2.93 8.41
C VAL A 51 -1.02 -3.89 7.33
N VAL A 52 -1.17 -3.40 6.10
CA VAL A 52 -1.44 -4.22 4.92
C VAL A 52 -0.15 -4.36 4.13
N HIS A 53 0.17 -5.59 3.72
CA HIS A 53 1.36 -5.96 2.96
C HIS A 53 0.95 -6.63 1.66
N ILE A 54 1.48 -6.18 0.52
CA ILE A 54 1.21 -6.77 -0.79
C ILE A 54 2.56 -7.02 -1.48
N GLY A 55 2.83 -8.29 -1.79
CA GLY A 55 3.99 -8.72 -2.57
C GLY A 55 3.58 -9.17 -3.95
N ARG A 56 4.30 -8.71 -4.98
CA ARG A 56 4.16 -9.14 -6.38
C ARG A 56 5.51 -9.65 -6.86
N MET A 57 5.51 -10.81 -7.51
CA MET A 57 6.71 -11.39 -8.12
C MET A 57 6.41 -11.72 -9.58
N MET A 58 7.36 -11.42 -10.46
CA MET A 58 7.25 -11.68 -11.89
C MET A 58 8.58 -12.19 -12.43
N VAL A 59 8.51 -13.19 -13.30
CA VAL A 59 9.65 -13.65 -14.10
C VAL A 59 9.36 -13.35 -15.56
N SER A 60 10.29 -12.67 -16.22
CA SER A 60 10.23 -12.35 -17.65
C SER A 60 11.46 -12.91 -18.34
N ALA A 61 11.31 -13.32 -19.59
CA ALA A 61 12.44 -13.65 -20.44
C ALA A 61 12.80 -12.47 -21.34
N LEU A 62 14.10 -12.27 -21.58
CA LEU A 62 14.67 -11.14 -22.32
C LEU A 62 15.32 -11.56 -23.65
N PHE A 63 15.06 -12.80 -24.09
CA PHE A 63 15.63 -13.36 -25.32
C PHE A 63 14.95 -12.86 -26.59
#